data_AF-A0A453M8I0-F1
#
_entry.id   AF-A0A453M8I0-F1
#
_cell.length_a   1.000
_cell.length_b   1.000
_cell.length_c   1.000
_cell.angle_alpha   90.00
_cell.angle_beta   90.00
_cell.angle_gamma   90.00
#
_symmetry.space_group_name_H-M   'P 1'
#
loop_
_entity.id
_entity.type
_entity.pdbx_description
1 polymer ?
#
loop_
_entity_poly.entity_id
_entity_poly.type
_entity_poly.pdbx_seq_one_letter_code
_entity_poly.pdbx_strand_id
1 'polypeptide(L)'
;ADVDDFFDSCDPDKENLCLYGHPDGTWEVSLPAEEVPPELPEPALGINFARNGMNRRDWLSLVAVHSDSWLLSVAFFFGAPLTANER
;
A
#
# COMPACT_ATOMS: atom_id res chain seq x y z
N ALA A 1 0.23 -13.21 -13.45
CA ALA A 1 0.96 -12.24 -12.63
C ALA A 1 0.14 -10.98 -12.68
N ASP A 2 -0.38 -10.55 -11.53
CA ASP A 2 -1.58 -9.70 -11.46
C ASP A 2 -1.24 -8.21 -11.66
N VAL A 3 -0.07 -7.94 -12.24
CA VAL A 3 0.47 -6.58 -12.43
C VAL A 3 -0.31 -5.77 -13.47
N ASP A 4 -0.96 -6.44 -14.43
CA ASP A 4 -1.85 -5.79 -15.39
C ASP A 4 -3.18 -5.40 -14.73
N ASP A 5 -3.80 -6.33 -13.99
CA ASP A 5 -5.01 -6.05 -13.21
C ASP A 5 -4.78 -4.94 -12.18
N PHE A 6 -3.64 -4.97 -11.48
CA PHE A 6 -3.22 -3.91 -10.57
C PHE A 6 -3.07 -2.57 -11.29
N PHE A 7 -2.35 -2.54 -12.42
CA PHE A 7 -2.15 -1.31 -13.18
C PHE A 7 -3.48 -0.70 -13.67
N ASP A 8 -4.41 -1.55 -14.13
CA ASP A 8 -5.73 -1.14 -14.61
C ASP A 8 -6.64 -0.65 -13.47
N SER A 9 -6.50 -1.23 -12.27
CA SER A 9 -7.25 -0.79 -11.08
C SER A 9 -6.84 0.61 -10.56
N CYS A 10 -5.59 1.02 -10.80
CA CYS A 10 -5.03 2.30 -10.37
C CYS A 10 -5.38 3.46 -11.33
N ASP A 11 -6.68 3.70 -11.54
CA ASP A 11 -7.18 4.79 -12.39
C ASP A 11 -6.79 6.18 -11.86
N PRO A 12 -6.00 7.00 -12.60
CA PRO A 12 -5.57 8.33 -12.18
C PRO A 12 -6.71 9.36 -12.07
N ASP A 13 -7.87 9.09 -12.67
CA ASP A 13 -9.03 9.98 -12.61
C ASP A 13 -9.92 9.71 -11.38
N LYS A 14 -9.62 8.65 -10.61
CA LYS A 14 -10.25 8.39 -9.31
C LYS A 14 -9.60 9.21 -8.20
N GLU A 15 -10.25 9.24 -7.05
CA GLU A 15 -9.68 9.75 -5.81
C GLU A 15 -8.37 9.02 -5.41
N ASN A 16 -7.74 9.47 -4.34
CA ASN A 16 -6.43 8.98 -3.95
C ASN A 16 -6.50 7.50 -3.49
N LEU A 17 -5.99 6.59 -4.32
CA LEU A 17 -6.02 5.16 -4.05
C LEU A 17 -4.76 4.72 -3.28
N CYS A 18 -4.90 3.65 -2.50
CA CYS A 18 -3.86 2.93 -1.79
C CYS A 18 -3.77 1.48 -2.32
N LEU A 19 -2.65 0.80 -2.06
CA LEU A 19 -2.51 -0.65 -2.27
C LEU A 19 -2.44 -1.35 -0.90
N TYR A 20 -3.41 -2.21 -0.62
CA TYR A 20 -3.48 -3.04 0.58
C TYR A 20 -3.07 -4.48 0.26
N GLY A 21 -2.35 -5.10 1.19
CA GLY A 21 -2.09 -6.53 1.22
C GLY A 21 -2.76 -7.16 2.43
N HIS A 22 -3.39 -8.32 2.24
CA HIS A 22 -4.12 -9.02 3.29
C HIS A 22 -3.36 -10.27 3.77
N PRO A 23 -3.59 -10.73 5.02
CA PRO A 23 -2.92 -11.90 5.58
C PRO A 23 -3.15 -13.21 4.81
N ASP A 24 -4.22 -13.31 4.03
CA ASP A 24 -4.53 -14.47 3.18
C ASP A 24 -3.75 -14.46 1.85
N GLY A 25 -2.89 -13.47 1.63
CA GLY A 25 -2.09 -13.30 0.42
C GLY A 25 -2.80 -12.58 -0.71
N THR A 26 -4.03 -12.11 -0.50
CA THR A 26 -4.74 -11.27 -1.47
C THR A 26 -4.33 -9.81 -1.35
N TRP A 27 -4.72 -9.00 -2.33
CA TRP A 27 -4.44 -7.57 -2.38
C TRP A 27 -5.68 -6.81 -2.86
N GLU A 28 -5.76 -5.53 -2.50
CA GLU A 28 -6.85 -4.64 -2.88
C GLU A 28 -6.31 -3.24 -3.23
N VAL A 29 -6.88 -2.61 -4.25
CA VAL A 29 -6.70 -1.17 -4.51
C VAL A 29 -7.99 -0.45 -4.15
N SER A 30 -7.94 0.37 -3.10
CA SER A 30 -9.10 1.03 -2.52
C SER A 30 -8.74 2.40 -1.96
N LEU A 31 -9.77 3.15 -1.54
CA LEU A 31 -9.60 4.42 -0.82
C LEU A 31 -9.03 4.16 0.58
N PRO A 32 -8.32 5.13 1.18
CA PRO A 32 -7.90 5.03 2.57
C PRO A 32 -9.08 4.83 3.53
N ALA A 33 -8.83 4.31 4.73
CA ALA A 33 -9.89 4.15 5.72
C ALA A 33 -10.50 5.52 6.07
N GLU A 34 -11.82 5.54 6.23
CA GLU A 34 -12.55 6.76 6.60
C GLU A 34 -12.37 7.12 8.10
N GLU A 35 -11.96 6.16 8.93
CA GLU A 35 -11.80 6.35 10.37
C GLU A 35 -10.56 7.21 10.70
N VAL A 36 -10.72 8.13 11.64
CA VAL A 36 -9.64 9.01 12.12
C VAL A 36 -9.55 8.95 13.65
N PRO A 37 -8.53 8.28 14.24
CA PRO A 37 -7.41 7.60 13.57
C PRO A 37 -7.80 6.20 13.03
N PRO A 38 -7.14 5.72 11.97
CA PRO A 38 -7.33 4.36 11.47
C PRO A 38 -6.77 3.32 12.45
N GLU A 39 -7.32 2.09 12.40
CA GLU A 39 -6.90 0.98 13.26
C GLU A 39 -5.47 0.51 12.95
N LEU A 40 -5.06 0.50 11.68
CA LEU A 40 -3.73 0.11 11.22
C LEU A 40 -3.00 1.30 10.59
N PRO A 41 -1.65 1.26 10.52
CA PRO A 41 -0.90 2.18 9.68
C PRO A 41 -1.44 2.17 8.24
N GLU A 42 -1.62 3.35 7.65
CA GLU A 42 -2.12 3.48 6.28
C GLU A 42 -1.00 3.32 5.24
N PRO A 43 -1.27 2.67 4.08
CA PRO A 43 -0.34 2.64 2.96
C PRO A 43 -0.14 4.03 2.34
N ALA A 44 0.73 4.09 1.33
CA ALA A 44 0.93 5.31 0.56
C ALA A 44 -0.33 5.71 -0.21
N LEU A 45 -0.78 6.94 0.04
CA LEU A 45 -1.95 7.55 -0.57
C LEU A 45 -1.65 8.11 -1.96
N GLY A 46 -2.54 7.86 -2.93
CA GLY A 46 -2.50 8.47 -4.25
C GLY A 46 -1.51 7.81 -5.22
N ILE A 47 -1.26 6.51 -5.07
CA ILE A 47 -0.34 5.77 -5.97
C ILE A 47 -0.78 5.84 -7.44
N ASN A 48 -2.08 6.02 -7.70
CA ASN A 48 -2.66 6.14 -9.04
C ASN A 48 -2.24 7.43 -9.77
N PHE A 49 -1.90 8.50 -9.06
CA PHE A 49 -1.60 9.80 -9.70
C PHE A 49 -0.30 9.78 -10.50
N ALA A 50 0.71 9.09 -9.98
CA ALA A 50 2.00 8.97 -10.65
C ALA A 50 1.99 7.96 -11.81
N ARG A 51 0.94 7.12 -11.94
CA ARG A 51 0.92 5.98 -12.87
C ARG A 51 1.22 6.36 -14.32
N ASN A 52 0.58 7.41 -14.82
CA ASN A 52 0.74 7.87 -16.21
C ASN A 52 1.88 8.89 -16.37
N GLY A 53 2.47 9.38 -15.27
CA GLY A 53 3.50 10.41 -15.26
C GLY A 53 4.94 9.90 -15.34
N MET A 54 5.16 8.58 -15.31
CA MET A 54 6.49 7.97 -15.34
C MET A 54 6.48 6.62 -16.08
N ASN A 55 7.66 6.03 -16.29
CA ASN A 55 7.76 4.69 -16.86
C ASN A 55 7.05 3.68 -15.95
N ARG A 56 6.32 2.72 -16.54
CA ARG A 56 5.58 1.69 -15.79
C ARG A 56 6.46 0.95 -14.77
N ARG A 57 7.73 0.66 -15.11
CA ARG A 57 8.67 0.00 -14.19
C ARG A 57 9.06 0.90 -13.01
N ASP A 58 9.27 2.19 -13.26
CA ASP A 58 9.63 3.14 -12.22
C ASP A 58 8.45 3.36 -11.26
N TRP A 59 7.22 3.44 -11.80
CA TRP A 59 6.00 3.48 -11.01
C TRP A 59 5.83 2.24 -10.12
N LEU A 60 6.00 1.05 -10.69
CA LEU A 60 5.97 -0.19 -9.91
C LEU A 60 7.04 -0.22 -8.82
N SER A 61 8.23 0.33 -9.11
CA SER A 61 9.32 0.40 -8.13
C SER A 61 9.00 1.37 -7.00
N LEU A 62 8.36 2.50 -7.31
CA LEU A 62 7.86 3.46 -6.31
C LEU A 62 6.82 2.80 -5.40
N VAL A 63 5.82 2.13 -5.98
CA VAL A 63 4.79 1.40 -5.23
C VAL A 63 5.45 0.36 -4.32
N ALA A 64 6.40 -0.43 -4.83
CA ALA A 64 7.09 -1.46 -4.05
C ALA A 64 7.81 -0.89 -2.81
N VAL A 65 8.56 0.21 -2.95
CA VAL A 65 9.24 0.85 -1.81
C VAL A 65 8.26 1.31 -0.74
N HIS A 66 7.11 1.86 -1.16
CA HIS A 66 6.06 2.26 -0.23
C HIS A 66 5.38 1.07 0.44
N SER A 67 5.10 -0.01 -0.31
CA SER A 67 4.54 -1.24 0.22
C SER A 67 5.48 -1.92 1.22
N ASP A 68 6.79 -2.00 0.95
CA ASP A 68 7.78 -2.54 1.88
C ASP A 68 7.79 -1.75 3.21
N SER A 69 7.77 -0.41 3.11
CA SER A 69 7.72 0.47 4.28
C SER A 69 6.42 0.29 5.07
N TRP A 70 5.30 0.13 4.38
CA TRP A 70 3.99 -0.09 4.99
C TRP A 70 3.93 -1.45 5.71
N LEU A 71 4.39 -2.53 5.08
CA LEU A 71 4.44 -3.86 5.70
C LEU A 71 5.29 -3.86 6.97
N LEU A 72 6.43 -3.16 6.96
CA LEU A 72 7.25 -2.99 8.16
C LEU A 72 6.49 -2.22 9.25
N SER A 73 5.78 -1.16 8.88
CA SER A 73 4.95 -0.38 9.81
C SER A 73 3.85 -1.24 10.46
N VAL A 74 3.11 -2.02 9.67
CA VAL A 74 2.06 -2.93 10.16
C VAL A 74 2.65 -4.02 11.05
N ALA A 75 3.78 -4.62 10.67
CA ALA A 75 4.43 -5.64 11.48
C ALA A 75 4.83 -5.10 12.86
N PHE A 76 5.42 -3.90 12.92
CA PHE A 76 5.83 -3.27 14.18
C PHE A 76 4.67 -2.64 14.95
N PHE A 77 3.56 -2.30 14.29
CA PHE A 77 2.31 -1.92 14.96
C PHE A 77 1.79 -3.07 15.82
N PHE A 78 1.65 -4.26 15.24
CA PHE A 78 1.28 -5.46 16.01
C PHE A 78 2.37 -5.91 16.97
N GLY A 79 3.64 -5.70 16.60
CA GLY A 79 4.80 -6.00 17.43
C GLY A 79 5.06 -5.00 18.57
N ALA A 80 4.24 -3.96 18.75
CA ALA A 80 4.45 -2.93 19.77
C ALA A 80 4.63 -3.49 21.20
N PRO A 81 3.90 -4.53 21.64
CA PRO A 81 4.08 -5.12 22.97
C PRO A 81 5.32 -6.00 23.13
N LEU A 82 5.99 -6.37 22.03
CA LEU A 82 7.12 -7.29 22.03
C LEU A 82 8.37 -6.67 22.70
N THR A 83 9.19 -7.51 23.29
CA THR A 83 10.49 -7.09 23.86
C THR A 83 11.50 -6.79 22.75
N ALA A 84 12.65 -6.22 23.12
CA ALA A 84 13.71 -5.92 22.16
C ALA A 84 14.29 -7.15 21.44
N ASN A 85 14.20 -8.34 22.05
CA ASN A 85 14.69 -9.59 21.43
C ASN A 85 13.64 -10.26 20.53
N GLU A 86 12.37 -9.88 20.66
CA GLU A 86 11.25 -10.42 19.88
C GLU A 86 10.91 -9.55 18.66
N ARG A 87 11.46 -8.34 18.59
CA ARG A 87 11.40 -7.41 17.45
C ARG A 87 12.58 -7.61 16.52
#